data_AF-A0A176YIQ6-F1
#
_entry.id   AF-A0A176YIQ6-F1
#
_cell.length_a   1.000
_cell.length_b   1.000
_cell.length_c   1.000
_cell.angle_alpha   90.00
_cell.angle_beta   90.00
_cell.angle_gamma   90.00
#
_symmetry.space_group_name_H-M   'P 1'
#
loop_
_entity.id
_entity.type
_entity.pdbx_description
1 polymer ?
#
loop_
_entity_poly.entity_id
_entity_poly.type
_entity_poly.pdbx_seq_one_letter_code
_entity_poly.pdbx_strand_id
1 'polypeptide(L)'
;MVGAGTAGVLGGGLALIMLAIAITDARSFLIPDPLNLAAVMLGLASAAVLGQGDLAVMAEAVLRAVFVAGAFLALHLAYLRLRRRRGIGLGDVKLAAVAGIWLDWPIVPIAIEIAALSALATYAVRRYALRHRLRPSTRLPFGLFFAPAIWICWLLQTTLPSGW
;
A
#
# COMPACT_ATOMS: atom_id res chain seq x y z
N MET A 1 -1.07 18.14 -23.37
CA MET A 1 -1.38 18.77 -22.07
C MET A 1 -2.31 17.85 -21.29
N VAL A 2 -1.80 16.77 -20.70
CA VAL A 2 -2.59 16.00 -19.71
C VAL A 2 -2.46 16.80 -18.42
N GLY A 3 -3.47 17.63 -18.13
CA GLY A 3 -3.44 18.62 -17.07
C GLY A 3 -3.55 18.00 -15.68
N ALA A 4 -3.25 18.82 -14.66
CA ALA A 4 -3.43 18.50 -13.24
C ALA A 4 -4.79 17.85 -12.90
N GLY A 5 -5.83 18.10 -13.71
CA GLY A 5 -7.14 17.47 -13.58
C GLY A 5 -7.15 15.95 -13.77
N THR A 6 -6.40 15.41 -14.74
CA THR A 6 -6.38 13.95 -15.01
C THR A 6 -5.69 13.18 -13.88
N ALA A 7 -4.54 13.69 -13.41
CA ALA A 7 -3.87 13.14 -12.23
C ALA A 7 -4.78 13.21 -10.99
N GLY A 8 -5.49 14.31 -10.80
CA GLY A 8 -6.45 14.48 -9.70
C GLY A 8 -7.60 13.45 -9.73
N VAL A 9 -8.19 13.16 -10.90
CA VAL A 9 -9.24 12.14 -11.03
C VAL A 9 -8.72 10.74 -10.72
N LEU A 10 -7.53 10.40 -11.23
CA LEU A 10 -6.89 9.11 -10.95
C LEU A 10 -6.55 8.95 -9.46
N GLY A 11 -5.99 10.01 -8.86
CA GLY A 11 -5.71 10.08 -7.42
C GLY A 11 -6.94 10.00 -6.54
N GLY A 12 -8.05 10.63 -6.96
CA GLY A 12 -9.34 10.52 -6.29
C GLY A 12 -9.92 9.11 -6.36
N GLY A 13 -9.80 8.44 -7.51
CA GLY A 13 -10.14 7.02 -7.67
C GLY A 13 -9.32 6.12 -6.76
N LEU A 14 -8.01 6.34 -6.69
CA LEU A 14 -7.12 5.65 -5.76
C LEU A 14 -7.55 5.88 -4.31
N ALA A 15 -7.88 7.11 -3.91
CA ALA A 15 -8.32 7.45 -2.56
C ALA A 15 -9.54 6.61 -2.14
N LEU A 16 -10.54 6.53 -2.99
CA LEU A 16 -11.78 5.78 -2.72
C LEU A 16 -11.51 4.28 -2.59
N ILE A 17 -10.65 3.72 -3.46
CA ILE A 17 -10.29 2.30 -3.38
C ILE A 17 -9.48 2.01 -2.12
N MET A 18 -8.49 2.86 -1.79
CA MET A 18 -7.68 2.70 -0.57
C MET A 18 -8.54 2.83 0.70
N LEU A 19 -9.49 3.76 0.73
CA LEU A 19 -10.44 3.90 1.83
C LEU A 19 -11.33 2.66 1.97
N ALA A 20 -11.87 2.13 0.86
CA ALA A 20 -12.67 0.92 0.87
C ALA A 20 -11.87 -0.30 1.34
N ILE A 21 -10.62 -0.44 0.91
CA ILE A 21 -9.70 -1.49 1.38
C ILE A 21 -9.45 -1.32 2.89
N ALA A 22 -9.13 -0.12 3.35
CA ALA A 22 -8.85 0.15 4.77
C ALA A 22 -10.06 -0.17 5.66
N ILE A 23 -11.27 0.24 5.27
CA ILE A 23 -12.51 -0.07 6.00
C ILE A 23 -12.76 -1.58 6.04
N THR A 24 -12.54 -2.28 4.93
CA THR A 24 -12.76 -3.73 4.86
C THR A 24 -11.72 -4.48 5.68
N ASP A 25 -10.46 -4.07 5.62
CA ASP A 25 -9.37 -4.67 6.40
C ASP A 25 -9.59 -4.47 7.91
N ALA A 26 -10.06 -3.29 8.33
CA ALA A 26 -10.41 -3.01 9.72
C ALA A 26 -11.55 -3.89 10.26
N ARG A 27 -12.50 -4.29 9.41
CA ARG A 27 -13.68 -5.09 9.80
C ARG A 27 -13.43 -6.59 9.70
N SER A 28 -12.74 -7.03 8.65
CA SER A 28 -12.70 -8.44 8.25
C SER A 28 -11.29 -9.00 8.13
N PHE A 29 -10.24 -8.19 8.33
CA PHE A 29 -8.83 -8.59 8.15
C PHE A 29 -8.56 -9.22 6.77
N LEU A 30 -9.31 -8.76 5.76
CA LEU A 30 -9.28 -9.29 4.41
C LEU A 30 -9.28 -8.12 3.42
N ILE A 31 -8.37 -8.19 2.46
CA ILE A 31 -8.27 -7.23 1.36
C ILE A 31 -9.02 -7.83 0.18
N PRO A 32 -10.13 -7.22 -0.28
CA PRO A 32 -10.94 -7.76 -1.37
C PRO A 32 -10.18 -7.78 -2.69
N ASP A 33 -10.13 -8.94 -3.32
CA ASP A 33 -9.50 -9.14 -4.64
C ASP A 33 -10.02 -8.18 -5.72
N PRO A 34 -11.34 -7.88 -5.81
CA PRO A 34 -11.84 -6.92 -6.79
C PRO A 34 -11.31 -5.49 -6.58
N LEU A 35 -11.18 -5.05 -5.32
CA LEU A 35 -10.65 -3.72 -5.01
C LEU A 35 -9.15 -3.64 -5.30
N ASN A 36 -8.41 -4.70 -4.98
CA ASN A 36 -6.99 -4.77 -5.28
C ASN A 36 -6.74 -4.76 -6.80
N LEU A 37 -7.53 -5.52 -7.56
CA LEU A 37 -7.47 -5.53 -9.02
C LEU A 37 -7.84 -4.16 -9.59
N ALA A 38 -8.90 -3.52 -9.08
CA ALA A 38 -9.29 -2.17 -9.49
C ALA A 38 -8.15 -1.16 -9.26
N ALA A 39 -7.46 -1.23 -8.12
CA ALA A 39 -6.31 -0.37 -7.85
C ALA A 39 -5.14 -0.62 -8.80
N VAL A 40 -4.84 -1.89 -9.12
CA VAL A 40 -3.81 -2.27 -10.11
C VAL A 40 -4.15 -1.73 -11.49
N MET A 41 -5.38 -1.97 -11.97
CA MET A 41 -5.83 -1.53 -13.29
C MET A 41 -5.82 -0.02 -13.41
N LEU A 42 -6.28 0.69 -12.37
CA LEU A 42 -6.26 2.15 -12.32
C LEU A 42 -4.82 2.69 -12.33
N GLY A 43 -3.89 2.02 -11.64
CA GLY A 43 -2.48 2.42 -11.62
C GLY A 43 -1.76 2.18 -12.94
N LEU A 44 -2.05 1.07 -13.63
CA LEU A 44 -1.55 0.83 -14.99
C LEU A 44 -2.13 1.82 -16.00
N ALA A 45 -3.42 2.13 -15.89
CA ALA A 45 -4.05 3.20 -16.69
C ALA A 45 -3.40 4.56 -16.40
N SER A 46 -3.07 4.85 -15.13
CA SER A 46 -2.33 6.06 -14.74
C SER A 46 -0.94 6.10 -15.37
N ALA A 47 -0.18 4.99 -15.32
CA ALA A 47 1.14 4.91 -15.95
C ALA A 47 1.06 5.11 -17.47
N ALA A 48 0.06 4.52 -18.14
CA ALA A 48 -0.14 4.69 -19.57
C ALA A 48 -0.54 6.12 -19.95
N VAL A 49 -1.45 6.76 -19.20
CA VAL A 49 -1.95 8.10 -19.51
C VAL A 49 -0.91 9.18 -19.17
N LEU A 50 -0.29 9.11 -17.99
CA LEU A 50 0.69 10.10 -17.53
C LEU A 50 2.05 9.91 -18.21
N GLY A 51 2.44 8.66 -18.45
CA GLY A 51 3.65 8.30 -19.21
C GLY A 51 3.50 8.43 -20.72
N GLN A 52 2.39 8.98 -21.23
CA GLN A 52 2.14 9.19 -22.66
C GLN A 52 2.26 7.92 -23.53
N GLY A 53 1.95 6.76 -22.94
CA GLY A 53 2.05 5.46 -23.60
C GLY A 53 3.46 4.87 -23.65
N ASP A 54 4.43 5.44 -22.94
CA ASP A 54 5.78 4.89 -22.86
C ASP A 54 5.75 3.51 -22.16
N LEU A 55 6.17 2.49 -22.93
CA LEU A 55 6.23 1.12 -22.44
C LEU A 55 7.26 0.96 -21.32
N ALA A 56 8.32 1.79 -21.29
CA ALA A 56 9.32 1.76 -20.23
C ALA A 56 8.72 2.15 -18.88
N VAL A 57 7.90 3.20 -18.84
CA VAL A 57 7.20 3.65 -17.61
C VAL A 57 6.26 2.58 -17.08
N MET A 58 5.52 1.93 -17.99
CA MET A 58 4.61 0.85 -17.61
C MET A 58 5.36 -0.41 -17.13
N ALA A 59 6.46 -0.77 -17.80
CA ALA A 59 7.31 -1.87 -17.40
C ALA A 59 7.96 -1.63 -16.03
N GLU A 60 8.39 -0.39 -15.76
CA GLU A 60 8.95 -0.01 -14.46
C GLU A 60 7.91 -0.12 -13.34
N ALA A 61 6.68 0.35 -13.56
CA ALA A 61 5.59 0.21 -12.59
C ALA A 61 5.30 -1.27 -12.27
N VAL A 62 5.29 -2.13 -13.28
CA VAL A 62 5.11 -3.58 -13.10
C VAL A 62 6.31 -4.20 -12.37
N LEU A 63 7.53 -3.81 -12.71
CA LEU A 63 8.74 -4.30 -12.06
C LEU A 63 8.75 -3.97 -10.57
N ARG A 64 8.41 -2.73 -10.21
CA ARG A 64 8.22 -2.29 -8.82
C ARG A 64 7.16 -3.12 -8.13
N ALA A 65 5.99 -3.31 -8.75
CA ALA A 65 4.91 -4.12 -8.20
C ALA A 65 5.37 -5.54 -7.85
N VAL A 66 6.07 -6.21 -8.78
CA VAL A 66 6.59 -7.56 -8.60
C VAL A 66 7.65 -7.59 -7.49
N PHE A 67 8.57 -6.62 -7.48
CA PHE A 67 9.64 -6.57 -6.49
C PHE A 67 9.10 -6.34 -5.07
N VAL A 68 8.20 -5.38 -4.90
CA VAL A 68 7.63 -5.00 -3.60
C VAL A 68 6.71 -6.10 -3.08
N ALA A 69 5.85 -6.67 -3.94
CA ALA A 69 5.06 -7.84 -3.56
C ALA A 69 5.95 -9.06 -3.25
N GLY A 70 7.00 -9.29 -4.04
CA GLY A 70 7.97 -10.36 -3.83
C GLY A 70 8.69 -10.24 -2.48
N ALA A 71 9.08 -9.02 -2.09
CA ALA A 71 9.69 -8.75 -0.79
C ALA A 71 8.73 -9.06 0.37
N PHE A 72 7.46 -8.63 0.27
CA PHE A 72 6.43 -8.94 1.26
C PHE A 72 6.13 -10.45 1.33
N LEU A 73 6.10 -11.14 0.18
CA LEU A 73 5.91 -12.57 0.12
C LEU A 73 7.09 -13.33 0.75
N ALA A 74 8.32 -12.92 0.45
CA ALA A 74 9.52 -13.50 1.05
C ALA A 74 9.51 -13.32 2.58
N LEU A 75 9.13 -12.12 3.06
CA LEU A 75 8.98 -11.85 4.49
C LEU A 75 7.89 -12.71 5.13
N HIS A 76 6.74 -12.88 4.46
CA HIS A 76 5.66 -13.76 4.89
C HIS A 76 6.15 -15.21 5.04
N LEU A 77 6.84 -15.74 4.03
CA LEU A 77 7.34 -17.11 4.01
C LEU A 77 8.46 -17.34 5.04
N ALA A 78 9.40 -16.39 5.18
CA ALA A 78 10.47 -16.44 6.17
C ALA A 78 9.88 -16.45 7.59
N TYR A 79 8.91 -15.57 7.87
CA TYR A 79 8.25 -15.52 9.16
C TYR A 79 7.47 -16.80 9.47
N LEU A 80 6.75 -17.33 8.47
CA LEU A 80 6.02 -18.59 8.59
C LEU A 80 6.97 -19.76 8.92
N ARG A 81 8.13 -19.82 8.26
CA ARG A 81 9.12 -20.89 8.47
C ARG A 81 9.81 -20.79 9.82
N LEU A 82 10.18 -19.58 10.26
CA LEU A 82 10.90 -19.36 11.52
C LEU A 82 10.00 -19.44 12.75
N ARG A 83 8.79 -18.85 12.71
CA ARG A 83 7.92 -18.73 13.89
C ARG A 83 6.73 -19.66 13.89
N ARG A 84 6.52 -20.45 12.81
CA ARG A 84 5.34 -21.34 12.61
C ARG A 84 4.01 -20.64 12.85
N ARG A 85 3.97 -19.32 12.69
CA ARG A 85 2.80 -18.45 12.87
C ARG A 85 2.66 -17.58 11.63
N ARG A 86 1.42 -17.30 11.24
CA ARG A 86 1.13 -16.33 10.18
C ARG A 86 1.39 -14.93 10.74
N GLY A 87 2.40 -14.26 10.20
CA GLY A 87 2.72 -12.87 10.50
C GLY A 87 1.85 -11.96 9.64
N ILE A 88 2.46 -11.40 8.59
CA ILE A 88 1.80 -10.59 7.57
C ILE A 88 0.80 -11.44 6.77
N GLY A 89 -0.35 -10.88 6.38
CA GLY A 89 -1.36 -11.58 5.60
C GLY A 89 -1.03 -11.61 4.10
N LEU A 90 -1.55 -12.58 3.36
CA LEU A 90 -1.44 -12.57 1.89
C LEU A 90 -2.16 -11.37 1.27
N GLY A 91 -3.14 -10.78 1.96
CA GLY A 91 -3.75 -9.51 1.54
C GLY A 91 -2.72 -8.38 1.50
N ASP A 92 -1.85 -8.27 2.50
CA ASP A 92 -0.84 -7.21 2.56
C ASP A 92 0.17 -7.33 1.41
N VAL A 93 0.47 -8.56 0.96
CA VAL A 93 1.30 -8.82 -0.24
C VAL A 93 0.63 -8.27 -1.50
N LYS A 94 -0.69 -8.40 -1.63
CA LYS A 94 -1.45 -7.85 -2.76
C LYS A 94 -1.43 -6.32 -2.73
N LEU A 95 -1.61 -5.73 -1.56
CA LEU A 95 -1.56 -4.28 -1.38
C LEU A 95 -0.14 -3.71 -1.60
N ALA A 96 0.90 -4.48 -1.27
CA ALA A 96 2.29 -4.17 -1.61
C ALA A 96 2.52 -4.15 -3.13
N ALA A 97 1.84 -5.01 -3.89
CA ALA A 97 1.84 -4.93 -5.35
C ALA A 97 1.22 -3.61 -5.84
N VAL A 98 0.07 -3.21 -5.27
CA VAL A 98 -0.57 -1.91 -5.56
C VAL A 98 0.38 -0.76 -5.26
N ALA A 99 1.07 -0.80 -4.10
CA ALA A 99 2.07 0.21 -3.75
C ALA A 99 3.16 0.33 -4.81
N GLY A 100 3.70 -0.79 -5.30
CA GLY A 100 4.72 -0.75 -6.36
C GLY A 100 4.23 -0.22 -7.70
N ILE A 101 2.96 -0.43 -8.05
CA ILE A 101 2.37 0.16 -9.27
C ILE A 101 2.30 1.69 -9.14
N TRP A 102 1.80 2.18 -8.01
CA TRP A 102 1.47 3.59 -7.84
C TRP A 102 2.63 4.47 -7.39
N LEU A 103 3.58 3.91 -6.64
CA LEU A 103 4.64 4.67 -5.99
C LEU A 103 5.99 4.45 -6.67
N ASP A 104 6.79 5.50 -6.75
CA ASP A 104 8.16 5.39 -7.25
C ASP A 104 9.08 4.74 -6.21
N TRP A 105 10.23 4.24 -6.67
CA TRP A 105 11.21 3.54 -5.84
C TRP A 105 11.54 4.20 -4.50
N PRO A 106 11.83 5.52 -4.41
CA PRO A 106 12.14 6.15 -3.14
C PRO A 106 10.90 6.33 -2.24
N ILE A 107 9.70 6.31 -2.81
CA ILE A 107 8.44 6.60 -2.11
C ILE A 107 7.83 5.33 -1.51
N VAL A 108 8.02 4.17 -2.16
CA VAL A 108 7.60 2.86 -1.61
C VAL A 108 8.08 2.62 -0.18
N PRO A 109 9.38 2.72 0.16
CA PRO A 109 9.85 2.47 1.53
C PRO A 109 9.27 3.49 2.52
N ILE A 110 9.08 4.75 2.10
CA ILE A 110 8.44 5.78 2.93
C ILE A 110 7.00 5.39 3.27
N ALA A 111 6.24 4.87 2.30
CA ALA A 111 4.87 4.41 2.54
C ALA A 111 4.83 3.23 3.53
N ILE A 112 5.77 2.29 3.38
CA ILE A 112 5.90 1.13 4.29
C ILE A 112 6.25 1.60 5.70
N GLU A 113 7.16 2.57 5.83
CA GLU A 113 7.58 3.14 7.11
C GLU A 113 6.44 3.89 7.80
N ILE A 114 5.72 4.75 7.08
CA ILE A 114 4.53 5.46 7.60
C ILE A 114 3.50 4.45 8.12
N ALA A 115 3.23 3.39 7.35
CA ALA A 115 2.31 2.33 7.76
C ALA A 115 2.79 1.60 9.02
N ALA A 116 4.07 1.23 9.06
CA ALA A 116 4.67 0.52 10.19
C ALA A 116 4.68 1.37 11.47
N LEU A 117 5.07 2.64 11.38
CA LEU A 117 5.07 3.58 12.51
C LEU A 117 3.64 3.85 13.00
N SER A 118 2.67 4.01 12.10
CA SER A 118 1.26 4.23 12.45
C SER A 118 0.67 3.00 13.16
N ALA A 119 0.98 1.80 12.67
CA ALA A 119 0.60 0.55 13.30
C ALA A 119 1.22 0.39 14.70
N LEU A 120 2.51 0.70 14.83
CA LEU A 120 3.26 0.64 16.10
C LEU A 120 2.75 1.67 17.12
N ALA A 121 2.51 2.91 16.69
CA ALA A 121 1.95 3.97 17.51
C ALA A 121 0.55 3.59 18.03
N THR A 122 -0.31 3.05 17.15
CA THR A 122 -1.65 2.59 17.54
C THR A 122 -1.57 1.44 18.56
N TYR A 123 -0.65 0.49 18.36
CA TYR A 123 -0.40 -0.57 19.32
C TYR A 123 0.09 -0.03 20.67
N ALA A 124 1.04 0.91 20.67
CA ALA A 124 1.57 1.53 21.88
C ALA A 124 0.48 2.29 22.64
N VAL A 125 -0.31 3.14 21.97
CA VAL A 125 -1.42 3.89 22.60
C VAL A 125 -2.43 2.93 23.23
N ARG A 126 -2.83 1.86 22.54
CA ARG A 126 -3.76 0.87 23.09
C ARG A 126 -3.20 0.16 24.33
N ARG A 127 -1.90 -0.14 24.33
CA ARG A 127 -1.23 -0.82 25.44
C ARG A 127 -1.04 0.08 26.66
N TYR A 128 -0.51 1.29 26.44
CA TYR A 128 -0.05 2.17 27.51
C TYR A 128 -1.12 3.16 27.98
N ALA A 129 -1.85 3.80 27.06
CA ALA A 129 -2.86 4.80 27.42
C ALA A 129 -4.20 4.16 27.82
N LEU A 130 -4.65 3.16 27.06
CA LEU A 130 -5.95 2.52 27.28
C LEU A 130 -5.89 1.30 28.22
N ARG A 131 -4.69 0.96 28.73
CA ARG A 131 -4.41 -0.22 29.59
C ARG A 131 -5.05 -1.52 29.10
N HIS A 132 -5.31 -1.66 27.81
CA HIS A 132 -5.88 -2.87 27.28
C HIS A 132 -4.86 -4.01 27.43
N ARG A 133 -5.28 -5.13 28.02
CA ARG A 133 -4.52 -6.38 27.99
C ARG A 133 -4.52 -6.91 26.56
N LEU A 134 -3.65 -6.37 25.72
CA LEU A 134 -3.41 -6.88 24.38
C LEU A 134 -2.81 -8.27 24.50
N ARG A 135 -3.58 -9.29 24.10
CA ARG A 135 -3.02 -10.64 23.97
C ARG A 135 -1.92 -10.57 22.90
N PRO A 136 -0.77 -11.26 23.07
CA PRO A 136 0.27 -11.35 22.04
C PRO A 136 -0.23 -11.90 20.68
N SER A 137 -1.45 -12.47 20.65
CA SER A 137 -2.12 -12.98 19.46
C SER A 137 -3.04 -11.97 18.77
N THR A 138 -3.16 -10.74 19.28
CA THR A 138 -4.02 -9.71 18.68
C THR A 138 -3.38 -9.27 17.36
N ARG A 139 -3.94 -9.73 16.25
CA ARG A 139 -3.50 -9.30 14.92
C ARG A 139 -3.95 -7.86 14.69
N LEU A 140 -3.02 -7.00 14.31
CA LEU A 140 -3.33 -5.66 13.87
C LEU A 140 -3.49 -5.72 12.34
N PRO A 141 -4.57 -5.19 11.75
CA PRO A 141 -4.70 -5.14 10.31
C PRO A 141 -3.66 -4.14 9.77
N PHE A 142 -2.64 -4.63 9.06
CA PHE A 142 -1.58 -3.77 8.52
C PHE A 142 -2.10 -2.97 7.31
N GLY A 143 -2.95 -3.59 6.48
CA GLY A 143 -3.63 -2.95 5.37
C GLY A 143 -4.40 -1.68 5.75
N LEU A 144 -4.98 -1.62 6.96
CA LEU A 144 -5.62 -0.41 7.51
C LEU A 144 -4.69 0.81 7.54
N PHE A 145 -3.40 0.62 7.83
CA PHE A 145 -2.42 1.70 7.86
C PHE A 145 -1.71 1.87 6.52
N PHE A 146 -1.53 0.76 5.79
CA PHE A 146 -0.79 0.78 4.53
C PHE A 146 -1.58 1.37 3.37
N ALA A 147 -2.89 1.08 3.26
CA ALA A 147 -3.74 1.65 2.21
C ALA A 147 -3.77 3.19 2.22
N PRO A 148 -4.04 3.89 3.34
CA PRO A 148 -3.98 5.34 3.35
C PRO A 148 -2.55 5.87 3.16
N ALA A 149 -1.52 5.16 3.63
CA ALA A 149 -0.13 5.55 3.38
C ALA A 149 0.20 5.55 1.88
N ILE A 150 -0.27 4.56 1.11
CA ILE A 150 -0.10 4.53 -0.35
C ILE A 150 -0.70 5.78 -1.00
N TRP A 151 -1.93 6.14 -0.62
CA TRP A 151 -2.57 7.33 -1.19
C TRP A 151 -1.86 8.63 -0.82
N ILE A 152 -1.47 8.80 0.45
CA ILE A 152 -0.75 9.99 0.93
C ILE A 152 0.61 10.11 0.22
N CYS A 153 1.35 9.01 0.11
CA CYS A 153 2.64 8.99 -0.57
C CYS A 153 2.53 9.29 -2.05
N TRP A 154 1.47 8.80 -2.71
CA TRP A 154 1.18 9.16 -4.10
C TRP A 154 0.88 10.67 -4.25
N LEU A 155 0.14 11.25 -3.30
CA LEU A 155 -0.13 12.69 -3.28
C LEU A 155 1.17 13.49 -3.04
N LEU A 156 2.04 13.03 -2.15
CA LEU A 156 3.32 13.67 -1.88
C LEU A 156 4.23 13.66 -3.11
N GLN A 157 4.39 12.52 -3.79
CA GLN A 157 5.26 12.46 -4.98
C GLN A 157 4.70 13.24 -6.17
N THR A 158 3.37 13.41 -6.26
CA THR A 158 2.76 14.18 -7.35
C THR A 158 2.76 15.68 -7.08
N THR A 159 2.77 16.09 -5.82
CA THR A 159 2.83 17.50 -5.41
C THR A 159 4.25 18.03 -5.25
N LEU A 160 5.20 17.18 -4.84
CA LEU A 160 6.61 17.54 -4.69
C LEU A 160 7.32 17.34 -6.04
N PRO A 161 7.80 18.41 -6.70
CA PRO A 161 8.60 18.27 -7.90
C PRO A 161 9.85 17.45 -7.57
N SER A 162 10.16 16.45 -8.40
CA SER A 162 11.42 15.71 -8.35
C SER A 162 12.58 16.66 -8.71
N GLY A 163 13.04 17.41 -7.71
CA GLY A 163 14.12 18.39 -7.80
C GLY A 163 15.29 18.03 -6.88
N TRP A 164 15.76 16.79 -6.95
CA TRP A 164 17.05 16.34 -6.42
C TRP A 164 17.85 15.71 -7.55
#